data_AF-A0A6T9DZM6-F1
#
_entry.id   AF-A0A6T9DZM6-F1
#
_cell.length_a   1.000
_cell.length_b   1.000
_cell.length_c   1.000
_cell.angle_alpha   90.00
_cell.angle_beta   90.00
_cell.angle_gamma   90.00
#
_symmetry.space_group_name_H-M   'P 1'
#
loop_
_entity.id
_entity.type
_entity.pdbx_description
1 polymer ?
#
loop_
_entity_poly.entity_id
_entity_poly.type
_entity_poly.pdbx_seq_one_letter_code
_entity_poly.pdbx_strand_id
1 'polypeptide(L)'
;RFVTTRRCPEPGSVGRATPKESVWARPSAKSRVTPRETGTVSPDPRRAGKTETQKAAISKPTPCRLLLTSSGLTTPSMKHSLRNLLKARKSSGNPNVVYIVDGIVGNGGSAAQAHQSICADFASLGVRNVACVELKNTNPEKLAKCLNGVDCIYVDQGNTFYLRSQMRTSGFDTLVGHLVRETGVVYVGASSGSICAGRTISVAFWKGWDNPGFGEPWDLSKVGYAGLDLIPGGKSVFPHFNANWKSLVEEKRKELDHDVVVLDECTAYTAEGDDDTSSSAASSTPMPPTSQARKGERPPLSPGRPGPYPVRRVPTPFFDWTAPRTSRGSGFSVSPIRSPIADSLHPVTWGRV
;
A
#
# COMPACT_ATOMS: atom_id res chain seq x y z
N ARG A 1 -50.10 27.29 18.81
CA ARG A 1 -51.43 27.36 18.17
C ARG A 1 -51.36 26.54 16.87
N PHE A 2 -52.40 25.74 16.57
CA PHE A 2 -52.44 24.77 15.46
C PHE A 2 -52.77 25.39 14.09
N VAL A 3 -52.61 24.59 13.01
CA VAL A 3 -53.38 24.51 11.71
C VAL A 3 -52.44 23.93 10.61
N THR A 4 -52.40 22.60 10.36
CA THR A 4 -53.20 21.76 9.42
C THR A 4 -52.88 21.94 7.92
N THR A 5 -52.11 21.06 7.26
CA THR A 5 -52.46 19.77 6.55
C THR A 5 -53.23 19.85 5.21
N ARG A 6 -52.71 19.16 4.18
CA ARG A 6 -53.35 18.44 3.03
C ARG A 6 -52.23 17.56 2.42
N ARG A 7 -52.23 16.21 2.42
CA ARG A 7 -53.09 15.14 1.84
C ARG A 7 -53.12 15.07 0.31
N CYS A 8 -52.73 13.89 -0.20
CA CYS A 8 -52.77 13.43 -1.60
C CYS A 8 -54.20 13.09 -2.07
N PRO A 9 -54.33 12.73 -3.36
CA PRO A 9 -55.08 11.53 -3.74
C PRO A 9 -54.34 10.62 -4.75
N GLU A 10 -54.45 9.30 -4.56
CA GLU A 10 -54.58 8.36 -5.70
C GLU A 10 -56.08 8.19 -6.00
N PRO A 11 -56.48 7.69 -7.20
CA PRO A 11 -56.66 6.24 -7.33
C PRO A 11 -56.40 5.66 -8.74
N GLY A 12 -56.31 4.32 -8.84
CA GLY A 12 -56.84 3.60 -10.01
C GLY A 12 -55.90 2.60 -10.68
N SER A 13 -56.14 1.30 -10.43
CA SER A 13 -55.48 0.18 -11.11
C SER A 13 -56.35 -0.43 -12.21
N VAL A 14 -55.85 -0.54 -13.45
CA VAL A 14 -56.40 -1.46 -14.48
C VAL A 14 -55.26 -2.01 -15.34
N GLY A 15 -55.31 -3.32 -15.63
CA GLY A 15 -54.17 -4.08 -16.12
C GLY A 15 -53.85 -4.10 -17.63
N ARG A 16 -52.73 -4.78 -17.90
CA ARG A 16 -52.44 -5.66 -19.05
C ARG A 16 -52.30 -5.03 -20.45
N ALA A 17 -51.04 -4.81 -20.85
CA ALA A 17 -50.60 -4.98 -22.24
C ALA A 17 -49.10 -5.34 -22.32
N THR A 18 -48.74 -6.31 -23.16
CA THR A 18 -47.36 -6.65 -23.54
C THR A 18 -47.06 -6.19 -24.97
N PRO A 19 -45.80 -5.80 -25.24
CA PRO A 19 -45.18 -6.04 -26.56
C PRO A 19 -43.81 -6.75 -26.35
N LYS A 20 -43.67 -8.02 -26.73
CA LYS A 20 -43.28 -8.50 -28.08
C LYS A 20 -41.95 -7.95 -28.58
N GLU A 21 -41.01 -8.88 -28.74
CA GLU A 21 -39.71 -8.73 -29.38
C GLU A 21 -39.83 -8.36 -30.86
N SER A 22 -38.80 -7.69 -31.39
CA SER A 22 -38.61 -7.53 -32.84
C SER A 22 -37.15 -7.81 -33.24
N VAL A 23 -36.94 -9.04 -33.72
CA VAL A 23 -35.74 -9.43 -34.46
C VAL A 23 -35.70 -8.67 -35.80
N TRP A 24 -34.54 -8.18 -36.21
CA TRP A 24 -34.28 -7.84 -37.61
C TRP A 24 -32.97 -8.44 -38.11
N ALA A 25 -33.05 -9.08 -39.28
CA ALA A 25 -31.99 -9.87 -39.87
C ALA A 25 -31.21 -9.11 -40.94
N ARG A 26 -30.02 -9.64 -41.27
CA ARG A 26 -29.21 -9.20 -42.42
C ARG A 26 -29.88 -9.58 -43.75
N PRO A 27 -29.59 -8.85 -44.84
CA PRO A 27 -29.55 -9.42 -46.17
C PRO A 27 -28.11 -9.54 -46.71
N SER A 28 -27.92 -10.54 -47.58
CA SER A 28 -26.72 -10.77 -48.39
C SER A 28 -27.20 -11.19 -49.78
N ALA A 29 -26.71 -10.56 -50.86
CA ALA A 29 -26.59 -11.21 -52.16
C ALA A 29 -25.76 -10.40 -53.18
N LYS A 30 -24.97 -11.15 -53.93
CA LYS A 30 -24.04 -10.79 -55.00
C LYS A 30 -24.73 -10.35 -56.31
N SER A 31 -24.08 -9.48 -57.07
CA SER A 31 -23.91 -9.56 -58.54
C SER A 31 -22.95 -8.45 -59.01
N ARG A 32 -22.42 -8.39 -60.23
CA ARG A 32 -21.68 -9.32 -61.09
C ARG A 32 -21.15 -8.47 -62.26
N VAL A 33 -19.85 -8.21 -62.28
CA VAL A 33 -18.94 -7.86 -63.40
C VAL A 33 -19.54 -7.66 -64.81
N THR A 34 -19.19 -6.57 -65.51
CA THR A 34 -18.51 -6.55 -66.85
C THR A 34 -18.02 -5.13 -67.25
N PRO A 35 -17.06 -4.98 -68.21
CA PRO A 35 -16.21 -3.78 -68.34
C PRO A 35 -16.26 -3.04 -69.70
N ARG A 36 -15.63 -1.86 -69.80
CA ARG A 36 -14.86 -1.36 -70.98
C ARG A 36 -14.02 -0.12 -70.62
N GLU A 37 -12.72 -0.12 -70.95
CA GLU A 37 -12.06 0.65 -72.06
C GLU A 37 -12.25 2.18 -71.97
N THR A 38 -11.30 3.09 -72.14
CA THR A 38 -9.85 3.18 -72.43
C THR A 38 -9.55 4.69 -72.45
N GLY A 39 -8.39 5.16 -71.98
CA GLY A 39 -8.10 6.61 -72.04
C GLY A 39 -6.72 7.00 -71.50
N THR A 40 -5.70 6.96 -72.35
CA THR A 40 -4.34 7.44 -72.04
C THR A 40 -4.17 8.92 -72.33
N VAL A 41 -3.75 9.71 -71.33
CA VAL A 41 -3.07 11.01 -71.53
C VAL A 41 -1.91 11.13 -70.53
N SER A 42 -0.76 11.62 -71.02
CA SER A 42 0.52 11.77 -70.32
C SER A 42 0.59 13.04 -69.42
N PRO A 43 1.65 13.25 -68.60
CA PRO A 43 1.50 13.91 -67.29
C PRO A 43 1.78 15.42 -67.25
N ASP A 44 1.20 16.10 -66.26
CA ASP A 44 1.62 17.45 -65.80
C ASP A 44 2.50 17.32 -64.53
N PRO A 45 3.76 17.80 -64.55
CA PRO A 45 4.63 17.75 -63.39
C PRO A 45 4.44 18.98 -62.49
N ARG A 46 3.65 18.87 -61.41
CA ARG A 46 3.75 19.75 -60.21
C ARG A 46 2.90 19.28 -59.02
N ARG A 47 3.41 18.33 -58.22
CA ARG A 47 3.15 18.33 -56.77
C ARG A 47 4.23 17.61 -55.96
N ALA A 48 5.18 18.37 -55.42
CA ALA A 48 5.95 17.93 -54.27
C ALA A 48 5.00 17.77 -53.06
N GLY A 49 5.04 16.63 -52.38
CA GLY A 49 3.91 16.24 -51.52
C GLY A 49 4.18 15.14 -50.48
N LYS A 50 5.36 15.16 -49.85
CA LYS A 50 5.73 14.40 -48.63
C LYS A 50 5.63 12.87 -48.70
N THR A 51 6.80 12.25 -48.69
CA THR A 51 6.99 10.81 -48.42
C THR A 51 6.27 10.35 -47.16
N GLU A 52 5.52 9.27 -47.31
CA GLU A 52 4.85 8.53 -46.24
C GLU A 52 5.90 7.79 -45.40
N THR A 53 6.47 8.48 -44.40
CA THR A 53 7.49 7.89 -43.50
C THR A 53 7.40 8.46 -42.09
N GLN A 54 6.30 8.17 -41.41
CA GLN A 54 6.28 8.09 -39.94
C GLN A 54 5.93 6.67 -39.52
N LYS A 55 6.88 5.76 -39.76
CA LYS A 55 6.94 4.49 -39.04
C LYS A 55 7.22 4.85 -37.59
N ALA A 56 6.18 4.83 -36.75
CA ALA A 56 6.32 5.14 -35.33
C ALA A 56 7.45 4.28 -34.76
N ALA A 57 8.48 4.92 -34.20
CA ALA A 57 9.51 4.20 -33.49
C ALA A 57 8.82 3.50 -32.31
N ILE A 58 8.79 2.17 -32.35
CA ILE A 58 8.37 1.37 -31.20
C ILE A 58 9.44 1.62 -30.13
N SER A 59 9.19 2.61 -29.27
CA SER A 59 10.00 2.84 -28.09
C SER A 59 10.03 1.54 -27.31
N LYS A 60 11.23 1.08 -26.94
CA LYS A 60 11.36 -0.07 -26.03
C LYS A 60 10.44 0.15 -24.82
N PRO A 61 9.72 -0.88 -24.34
CA PRO A 61 8.85 -0.72 -23.19
C PRO A 61 9.65 -0.12 -22.02
N THR A 62 9.11 0.91 -21.39
CA THR A 62 9.79 1.55 -20.26
C THR A 62 9.87 0.51 -19.13
N PRO A 63 11.06 0.21 -18.59
CA PRO A 63 11.15 -0.81 -17.55
C PRO A 63 10.38 -0.38 -16.30
N CYS A 64 9.54 -1.29 -15.79
CA CYS A 64 8.98 -1.19 -14.44
C CYS A 64 10.13 -1.12 -13.44
N ARG A 65 10.08 -0.21 -12.46
CA ARG A 65 11.14 0.01 -11.48
C ARG A 65 10.61 -0.11 -10.07
N LEU A 66 10.94 -1.21 -9.39
CA LEU A 66 10.45 -1.51 -8.04
C LEU A 66 11.61 -1.69 -7.06
N LEU A 67 11.45 -1.21 -5.83
CA LEU A 67 12.22 -1.60 -4.66
C LEU A 67 11.26 -1.90 -3.50
N LEU A 68 11.13 -3.17 -3.11
CA LEU A 68 10.24 -3.58 -2.03
C LEU A 68 11.07 -4.10 -0.85
N THR A 69 10.75 -3.60 0.34
CA THR A 69 11.51 -3.84 1.58
C THR A 69 10.59 -4.21 2.74
N SER A 70 11.13 -4.85 3.77
CA SER A 70 10.40 -5.08 5.02
C SER A 70 10.25 -3.80 5.85
N SER A 71 11.35 -3.10 6.13
CA SER A 71 11.37 -1.96 7.09
C SER A 71 11.93 -0.66 6.52
N GLY A 72 11.82 -0.45 5.20
CA GLY A 72 12.37 0.73 4.52
C GLY A 72 13.86 0.61 4.21
N LEU A 73 14.58 1.72 4.18
CA LEU A 73 15.97 1.82 3.70
C LEU A 73 17.02 1.48 4.78
N THR A 74 16.80 0.42 5.55
CA THR A 74 17.61 0.06 6.73
C THR A 74 19.04 -0.37 6.40
N THR A 75 19.28 -0.94 5.21
CA THR A 75 20.59 -1.48 4.83
C THR A 75 21.32 -0.62 3.79
N PRO A 76 22.67 -0.63 3.78
CA PRO A 76 23.45 -0.03 2.69
C PRO A 76 23.12 -0.62 1.30
N SER A 77 22.71 -1.89 1.24
CA SER A 77 22.30 -2.57 0.01
C SER A 77 21.01 -1.93 -0.55
N MET A 78 19.97 -1.79 0.27
CA MET A 78 18.72 -1.11 -0.11
C MET A 78 18.97 0.33 -0.60
N LYS A 79 19.82 1.07 0.13
CA LYS A 79 20.25 2.43 -0.25
C LYS A 79 21.04 2.45 -1.57
N HIS A 80 21.83 1.43 -1.86
CA HIS A 80 22.54 1.29 -3.13
C HIS A 80 21.57 0.97 -4.28
N SER A 81 20.67 0.00 -4.11
CA SER A 81 19.65 -0.36 -5.09
C SER A 81 18.74 0.81 -5.45
N LEU A 82 18.25 1.57 -4.45
CA LEU A 82 17.45 2.77 -4.71
C LEU A 82 18.25 3.82 -5.52
N ARG A 83 19.52 4.04 -5.17
CA ARG A 83 20.37 4.99 -5.92
C ARG A 83 20.53 4.58 -7.39
N ASN A 84 20.61 3.29 -7.69
CA ASN A 84 20.71 2.80 -9.07
C ASN A 84 19.40 2.98 -9.83
N LEU A 85 18.25 2.59 -9.24
CA LEU A 85 16.92 2.81 -9.81
C LEU A 85 16.65 4.29 -10.11
N LEU A 86 17.01 5.18 -9.18
CA LEU A 86 16.87 6.63 -9.36
C LEU A 86 17.75 7.17 -10.48
N LYS A 87 19.01 6.70 -10.61
CA LYS A 87 19.90 7.06 -11.73
C LYS A 87 19.39 6.52 -13.07
N ALA A 88 18.82 5.31 -13.09
CA ALA A 88 18.24 4.70 -14.28
C ALA A 88 16.96 5.43 -14.74
N ARG A 89 16.16 5.95 -13.78
CA ARG A 89 15.05 6.86 -14.06
C ARG A 89 15.52 8.22 -14.55
N LYS A 90 16.49 8.82 -13.86
CA LYS A 90 16.93 10.20 -14.05
C LYS A 90 18.44 10.30 -13.90
N SER A 91 19.14 10.30 -15.03
CA SER A 91 20.61 10.27 -15.09
C SER A 91 21.29 11.57 -14.66
N SER A 92 20.56 12.70 -14.61
CA SER A 92 21.08 14.01 -14.20
C SER A 92 20.04 14.87 -13.45
N GLY A 93 20.52 15.74 -12.57
CA GLY A 93 19.68 16.57 -11.71
C GLY A 93 19.20 15.87 -10.43
N ASN A 94 18.27 16.49 -9.70
CA ASN A 94 17.70 15.91 -8.49
C ASN A 94 16.38 15.18 -8.82
N PRO A 95 16.20 13.91 -8.40
CA PRO A 95 14.92 13.21 -8.52
C PRO A 95 13.83 13.87 -7.67
N ASN A 96 12.63 14.02 -8.23
CA ASN A 96 11.44 14.43 -7.48
C ASN A 96 10.81 13.20 -6.81
N VAL A 97 10.77 13.19 -5.48
CA VAL A 97 10.19 12.11 -4.67
C VAL A 97 8.87 12.58 -4.07
N VAL A 98 7.83 11.77 -4.25
CA VAL A 98 6.59 11.88 -3.45
C VAL A 98 6.60 10.77 -2.42
N TYR A 99 6.41 11.15 -1.16
CA TYR A 99 6.39 10.27 0.00
C TYR A 99 4.95 10.14 0.53
N ILE A 100 4.45 8.91 0.58
CA ILE A 100 3.09 8.56 1.01
C ILE A 100 3.15 8.01 2.44
N VAL A 101 2.49 8.71 3.36
CA VAL A 101 2.64 8.51 4.83
C VAL A 101 1.41 7.88 5.49
N ASP A 102 0.33 7.63 4.75
CA ASP A 102 -0.96 7.19 5.31
C ASP A 102 -0.89 5.88 6.12
N GLY A 103 0.08 4.99 5.85
CA GLY A 103 0.31 3.80 6.67
C GLY A 103 0.67 4.14 8.12
N ILE A 104 1.63 5.05 8.31
CA ILE A 104 2.05 5.58 9.62
C ILE A 104 0.89 6.29 10.30
N VAL A 105 0.18 7.16 9.57
CA VAL A 105 -0.97 7.92 10.10
C VAL A 105 -2.12 6.99 10.51
N GLY A 106 -2.36 5.90 9.76
CA GLY A 106 -3.32 4.86 10.11
C GLY A 106 -2.99 4.09 11.39
N ASN A 107 -1.72 4.06 11.80
CA ASN A 107 -1.25 3.55 13.10
C ASN A 107 -1.18 4.65 14.19
N GLY A 108 -1.68 5.86 13.93
CA GLY A 108 -1.63 6.99 14.87
C GLY A 108 -0.27 7.69 14.97
N GLY A 109 0.66 7.41 14.05
CA GLY A 109 1.97 8.05 14.00
C GLY A 109 1.96 9.47 13.41
N SER A 110 3.02 10.23 13.67
CA SER A 110 3.16 11.61 13.19
C SER A 110 3.73 11.68 11.77
N ALA A 111 2.94 12.21 10.83
CA ALA A 111 3.37 12.45 9.46
C ALA A 111 4.61 13.36 9.38
N ALA A 112 4.73 14.36 10.26
CA ALA A 112 5.86 15.28 10.29
C ALA A 112 7.17 14.60 10.72
N GLN A 113 7.12 13.71 11.73
CA GLN A 113 8.30 12.96 12.18
C GLN A 113 8.74 11.94 11.12
N ALA A 114 7.78 11.24 10.51
CA ALA A 114 8.08 10.27 9.47
C ALA A 114 8.66 10.94 8.20
N HIS A 115 8.09 12.09 7.80
CA HIS A 115 8.64 12.92 6.71
C HIS A 115 10.07 13.43 7.00
N GLN A 116 10.36 13.82 8.24
CA GLN A 116 11.72 14.21 8.64
C GLN A 116 12.72 13.06 8.50
N SER A 117 12.35 11.85 8.97
CA SER A 117 13.20 10.66 8.87
C SER A 117 13.49 10.27 7.42
N ILE A 118 12.46 10.18 6.57
CA ILE A 118 12.65 9.79 5.17
C ILE A 118 13.42 10.86 4.37
N CYS A 119 13.28 12.15 4.72
CA CYS A 119 14.12 13.21 4.15
C CYS A 119 15.61 13.01 4.48
N ALA A 120 15.95 12.59 5.71
CA ALA A 120 17.33 12.31 6.08
C ALA A 120 17.91 11.12 5.29
N ASP A 121 17.11 10.07 5.08
CA ASP A 121 17.52 8.92 4.25
C ASP A 121 17.75 9.31 2.78
N PHE A 122 16.82 10.05 2.16
CA PHE A 122 16.99 10.54 0.79
C PHE A 122 18.15 11.55 0.67
N ALA A 123 18.39 12.39 1.67
CA ALA A 123 19.56 13.28 1.72
C ALA A 123 20.87 12.49 1.70
N SER A 124 20.94 11.32 2.38
CA SER A 124 22.10 10.41 2.32
C SER A 124 22.32 9.78 0.93
N LEU A 125 21.35 9.89 0.02
CA LEU A 125 21.45 9.50 -1.39
C LEU A 125 21.74 10.69 -2.32
N GLY A 126 21.80 11.92 -1.81
CA GLY A 126 21.94 13.16 -2.59
C GLY A 126 20.61 13.73 -3.10
N VAL A 127 19.48 13.14 -2.72
CA VAL A 127 18.13 13.58 -3.11
C VAL A 127 17.61 14.59 -2.09
N ARG A 128 17.04 15.70 -2.57
CA ARG A 128 16.57 16.83 -1.75
C ARG A 128 15.11 17.16 -1.98
N ASN A 129 14.55 16.82 -3.15
CA ASN A 129 13.17 17.12 -3.49
C ASN A 129 12.24 16.01 -2.99
N VAL A 130 11.91 16.00 -1.69
CA VAL A 130 11.02 15.00 -1.07
C VAL A 130 9.75 15.66 -0.51
N ALA A 131 8.64 15.52 -1.23
CA ALA A 131 7.34 16.06 -0.83
C ALA A 131 6.49 15.00 -0.12
N CYS A 132 5.99 15.30 1.09
CA CYS A 132 5.04 14.46 1.80
C CYS A 132 3.62 14.67 1.27
N VAL A 133 2.87 13.57 1.09
CA VAL A 133 1.46 13.58 0.71
C VAL A 133 0.70 12.58 1.59
N GLU A 134 -0.30 13.08 2.31
CA GLU A 134 -1.34 12.25 2.93
C GLU A 134 -2.50 12.08 1.92
N LEU A 135 -2.68 10.87 1.41
CA LEU A 135 -3.73 10.50 0.45
C LEU A 135 -5.13 10.82 1.00
N LYS A 136 -5.37 10.61 2.30
CA LYS A 136 -6.57 11.06 3.02
C LYS A 136 -6.96 12.52 2.76
N ASN A 137 -5.98 13.39 2.58
CA ASN A 137 -6.18 14.82 2.38
C ASN A 137 -6.14 15.21 0.89
N THR A 138 -6.34 14.25 -0.01
CA THR A 138 -6.35 14.42 -1.47
C THR A 138 -7.59 13.84 -2.14
N ASN A 139 -7.74 14.15 -3.42
CA ASN A 139 -8.69 13.57 -4.36
C ASN A 139 -7.95 13.33 -5.70
N PRO A 140 -8.54 12.65 -6.69
CA PRO A 140 -7.83 12.30 -7.92
C PRO A 140 -7.17 13.49 -8.64
N GLU A 141 -7.83 14.65 -8.71
CA GLU A 141 -7.27 15.86 -9.34
C GLU A 141 -6.09 16.45 -8.57
N LYS A 142 -6.21 16.56 -7.24
CA LYS A 142 -5.15 17.07 -6.37
C LYS A 142 -3.96 16.12 -6.37
N LEU A 143 -4.21 14.82 -6.30
CA LEU A 143 -3.16 13.79 -6.33
C LEU A 143 -2.44 13.76 -7.69
N ALA A 144 -3.16 13.85 -8.81
CA ALA A 144 -2.54 13.96 -10.14
C ALA A 144 -1.61 15.18 -10.26
N LYS A 145 -1.99 16.33 -9.67
CA LYS A 145 -1.11 17.51 -9.58
C LYS A 145 0.12 17.27 -8.70
N CYS A 146 -0.02 16.58 -7.57
CA CYS A 146 1.10 16.21 -6.70
C CYS A 146 2.07 15.19 -7.34
N LEU A 147 1.57 14.28 -8.17
CA LEU A 147 2.37 13.26 -8.86
C LEU A 147 2.94 13.74 -10.22
N ASN A 148 2.62 14.96 -10.67
CA ASN A 148 3.11 15.47 -11.95
C ASN A 148 4.63 15.68 -11.92
N GLY A 149 5.35 15.09 -12.89
CA GLY A 149 6.81 15.18 -12.95
C GLY A 149 7.54 14.46 -11.81
N VAL A 150 6.89 13.48 -11.16
CA VAL A 150 7.52 12.62 -10.15
C VAL A 150 8.53 11.66 -10.81
N ASP A 151 9.62 11.38 -10.10
CA ASP A 151 10.61 10.38 -10.47
C ASP A 151 10.53 9.13 -9.60
N CYS A 152 10.13 9.29 -8.34
CA CYS A 152 10.00 8.22 -7.37
C CYS A 152 8.78 8.42 -6.45
N ILE A 153 8.02 7.35 -6.21
CA ILE A 153 6.96 7.31 -5.21
C ILE A 153 7.42 6.36 -4.11
N TYR A 154 7.63 6.88 -2.90
CA TYR A 154 7.93 6.07 -1.72
C TYR A 154 6.65 5.89 -0.92
N VAL A 155 6.23 4.65 -0.70
CA VAL A 155 5.04 4.28 0.08
C VAL A 155 5.49 3.63 1.37
N ASP A 156 5.15 4.28 2.49
CA ASP A 156 5.69 3.90 3.79
C ASP A 156 4.97 2.72 4.47
N GLN A 157 5.60 2.27 5.54
CA GLN A 157 5.10 1.26 6.46
C GLN A 157 3.92 1.74 7.32
N GLY A 158 3.30 0.81 8.06
CA GLY A 158 2.19 1.06 8.98
C GLY A 158 0.99 0.17 8.67
N ASN A 159 -0.24 0.67 8.81
CA ASN A 159 -1.43 -0.16 8.61
C ASN A 159 -1.76 -0.34 7.11
N THR A 160 -1.65 -1.56 6.60
CA THR A 160 -1.89 -1.92 5.20
C THR A 160 -3.34 -1.67 4.76
N PHE A 161 -4.32 -2.01 5.59
CA PHE A 161 -5.75 -1.87 5.24
C PHE A 161 -6.16 -0.40 5.14
N TYR A 162 -5.73 0.40 6.11
CA TYR A 162 -5.90 1.86 6.10
C TYR A 162 -5.24 2.46 4.86
N LEU A 163 -3.94 2.19 4.65
CA LEU A 163 -3.19 2.66 3.49
C LEU A 163 -3.89 2.31 2.17
N ARG A 164 -4.34 1.06 2.00
CA ARG A 164 -5.03 0.62 0.78
C ARG A 164 -6.38 1.32 0.59
N SER A 165 -7.14 1.56 1.66
CA SER A 165 -8.38 2.37 1.62
C SER A 165 -8.10 3.81 1.16
N GLN A 166 -7.04 4.43 1.70
CA GLN A 166 -6.64 5.78 1.29
C GLN A 166 -6.15 5.80 -0.18
N MET A 167 -5.51 4.74 -0.66
CA MET A 167 -5.17 4.59 -2.08
C MET A 167 -6.40 4.48 -3.00
N ARG A 168 -7.48 3.77 -2.58
CA ARG A 168 -8.74 3.68 -3.36
C ARG A 168 -9.42 5.05 -3.45
N THR A 169 -9.60 5.69 -2.30
CA THR A 169 -10.40 6.92 -2.17
C THR A 169 -9.75 8.14 -2.81
N SER A 170 -8.41 8.20 -2.81
CA SER A 170 -7.64 9.27 -3.48
C SER A 170 -7.46 9.07 -5.00
N GLY A 171 -7.75 7.88 -5.54
CA GLY A 171 -7.46 7.51 -6.93
C GLY A 171 -5.99 7.14 -7.21
N PHE A 172 -5.19 6.93 -6.15
CA PHE A 172 -3.77 6.55 -6.25
C PHE A 172 -3.56 5.24 -7.01
N ASP A 173 -4.43 4.24 -6.80
CA ASP A 173 -4.29 2.93 -7.45
C ASP A 173 -4.42 2.97 -8.97
N THR A 174 -5.23 3.90 -9.49
CA THR A 174 -5.36 4.16 -10.93
C THR A 174 -4.14 4.91 -11.47
N LEU A 175 -3.69 5.97 -10.78
CA LEU A 175 -2.58 6.82 -11.24
C LEU A 175 -1.22 6.11 -11.22
N VAL A 176 -0.92 5.37 -10.16
CA VAL A 176 0.40 4.76 -9.95
C VAL A 176 0.66 3.58 -10.88
N GLY A 177 -0.36 2.81 -11.25
CA GLY A 177 -0.22 1.74 -12.25
C GLY A 177 0.34 2.24 -13.58
N HIS A 178 -0.20 3.36 -14.09
CA HIS A 178 0.30 4.02 -15.32
C HIS A 178 1.71 4.61 -15.11
N LEU A 179 1.93 5.36 -14.04
CA LEU A 179 3.22 6.01 -13.77
C LEU A 179 4.37 5.00 -13.69
N VAL A 180 4.17 3.88 -13.00
CA VAL A 180 5.20 2.84 -12.81
C VAL A 180 5.39 2.01 -14.07
N ARG A 181 4.32 1.49 -14.69
CA ARG A 181 4.45 0.55 -15.83
C ARG A 181 4.75 1.24 -17.17
N GLU A 182 4.14 2.39 -17.44
CA GLU A 182 4.25 3.04 -18.76
C GLU A 182 5.34 4.12 -18.77
N THR A 183 5.42 4.92 -17.69
CA THR A 183 6.39 6.03 -17.61
C THR A 183 7.68 5.66 -16.87
N GLY A 184 7.74 4.50 -16.19
CA GLY A 184 8.93 4.01 -15.50
C GLY A 184 9.31 4.77 -14.22
N VAL A 185 8.34 5.41 -13.55
CA VAL A 185 8.52 5.98 -12.21
C VAL A 185 8.93 4.88 -11.23
N VAL A 186 9.91 5.17 -10.37
CA VAL A 186 10.36 4.22 -9.35
C VAL A 186 9.29 4.12 -8.25
N TYR A 187 8.82 2.91 -7.96
CA TYR A 187 8.02 2.64 -6.76
C TYR A 187 8.91 2.04 -5.68
N VAL A 188 8.86 2.61 -4.48
CA VAL A 188 9.52 2.06 -3.29
C VAL A 188 8.46 1.69 -2.26
N GLY A 189 8.45 0.45 -1.82
CA GLY A 189 7.58 -0.05 -0.76
C GLY A 189 8.36 -0.34 0.53
N ALA A 190 7.82 0.09 1.66
CA ALA A 190 8.23 -0.36 2.99
C ALA A 190 7.04 -1.04 3.68
N SER A 191 7.23 -2.25 4.20
CA SER A 191 6.20 -3.03 4.92
C SER A 191 4.83 -3.06 4.21
N SER A 192 3.83 -2.34 4.71
CA SER A 192 2.52 -2.11 4.10
C SER A 192 2.58 -1.58 2.67
N GLY A 193 3.53 -0.71 2.34
CA GLY A 193 3.77 -0.26 0.97
C GLY A 193 4.21 -1.42 0.05
N SER A 194 5.02 -2.34 0.56
CA SER A 194 5.41 -3.56 -0.17
C SER A 194 4.23 -4.52 -0.36
N ILE A 195 3.39 -4.68 0.66
CA ILE A 195 2.17 -5.51 0.56
C ILE A 195 1.19 -4.91 -0.45
N CYS A 196 0.98 -3.58 -0.41
CA CYS A 196 0.14 -2.86 -1.37
C CYS A 196 0.63 -2.98 -2.82
N ALA A 197 1.93 -3.05 -3.06
CA ALA A 197 2.48 -3.23 -4.41
C ALA A 197 2.09 -4.57 -5.06
N GLY A 198 1.82 -5.60 -4.26
CA GLY A 198 1.46 -6.94 -4.74
C GLY A 198 0.05 -7.06 -5.32
N ARG A 199 -0.28 -8.27 -5.79
CA ARG A 199 -1.60 -8.61 -6.35
C ARG A 199 -2.73 -8.58 -5.33
N THR A 200 -2.48 -8.98 -4.08
CA THR A 200 -3.46 -8.87 -2.98
C THR A 200 -2.82 -8.41 -1.66
N ILE A 201 -3.55 -7.56 -0.92
CA ILE A 201 -3.17 -7.19 0.45
C ILE A 201 -3.61 -8.21 1.50
N SER A 202 -4.30 -9.30 1.11
CA SER A 202 -4.73 -10.36 2.04
C SER A 202 -3.58 -10.98 2.84
N VAL A 203 -2.33 -10.83 2.38
CA VAL A 203 -1.12 -11.25 3.10
C VAL A 203 -0.99 -10.54 4.47
N ALA A 204 -1.52 -9.32 4.62
CA ALA A 204 -1.52 -8.59 5.89
C ALA A 204 -2.31 -9.33 7.00
N PHE A 205 -3.32 -10.13 6.65
CA PHE A 205 -4.06 -10.94 7.63
C PHE A 205 -3.20 -12.03 8.28
N TRP A 206 -2.15 -12.52 7.62
CA TRP A 206 -1.46 -13.76 8.03
C TRP A 206 -0.81 -13.64 9.41
N LYS A 207 -0.24 -12.47 9.73
CA LYS A 207 0.37 -12.19 11.04
C LYS A 207 -0.59 -11.51 12.03
N GLY A 208 -1.73 -10.99 11.56
CA GLY A 208 -2.66 -10.22 12.38
C GLY A 208 -2.11 -8.93 12.99
N TRP A 209 -1.03 -8.37 12.43
CA TRP A 209 -0.40 -7.13 12.93
C TRP A 209 -1.22 -5.87 12.61
N ASP A 210 -1.94 -5.89 11.48
CA ASP A 210 -2.65 -4.73 10.96
C ASP A 210 -4.15 -4.87 11.25
N ASN A 211 -4.75 -3.85 11.87
CA ASN A 211 -6.19 -3.83 12.11
C ASN A 211 -6.94 -3.59 10.77
N PRO A 212 -7.82 -4.52 10.31
CA PRO A 212 -8.58 -4.36 9.08
C PRO A 212 -9.70 -3.33 9.16
N GLY A 213 -10.06 -2.85 10.37
CA GLY A 213 -11.08 -1.83 10.56
C GLY A 213 -12.49 -2.30 10.24
N PHE A 214 -12.87 -3.52 10.62
CA PHE A 214 -14.23 -4.01 10.36
C PHE A 214 -15.29 -3.08 11.00
N GLY A 215 -16.21 -2.56 10.18
CA GLY A 215 -17.20 -1.56 10.57
C GLY A 215 -16.72 -0.10 10.56
N GLU A 216 -15.41 0.16 10.38
CA GLU A 216 -14.83 1.50 10.32
C GLU A 216 -14.87 2.08 8.88
N PRO A 217 -14.62 3.40 8.68
CA PRO A 217 -14.60 4.01 7.36
C PRO A 217 -13.56 3.45 6.37
N TRP A 218 -12.58 2.67 6.85
CA TRP A 218 -11.57 1.99 6.01
C TRP A 218 -11.80 0.47 5.88
N ASP A 219 -12.98 -0.04 6.25
CA ASP A 219 -13.36 -1.44 6.09
C ASP A 219 -13.39 -1.84 4.59
N LEU A 220 -12.44 -2.67 4.18
CA LEU A 220 -12.32 -3.16 2.80
C LEU A 220 -13.16 -4.43 2.52
N SER A 221 -13.82 -5.01 3.52
CA SER A 221 -14.54 -6.30 3.38
C SER A 221 -15.61 -6.31 2.27
N LYS A 222 -16.21 -5.16 1.97
CA LYS A 222 -17.27 -5.00 0.95
C LYS A 222 -16.73 -4.73 -0.46
N VAL A 223 -15.45 -4.37 -0.59
CA VAL A 223 -14.82 -3.99 -1.88
C VAL A 223 -13.66 -4.91 -2.28
N GLY A 224 -13.22 -5.78 -1.37
CA GLY A 224 -12.16 -6.75 -1.59
C GLY A 224 -10.75 -6.22 -1.33
N TYR A 225 -9.80 -7.15 -1.30
CA TYR A 225 -8.43 -6.94 -0.84
C TYR A 225 -7.40 -6.92 -1.99
N ALA A 226 -7.82 -6.56 -3.21
CA ALA A 226 -6.91 -6.41 -4.34
C ALA A 226 -5.86 -5.31 -4.05
N GLY A 227 -4.58 -5.61 -4.35
CA GLY A 227 -3.49 -4.66 -4.23
C GLY A 227 -3.39 -3.72 -5.43
N LEU A 228 -2.17 -3.31 -5.76
CA LEU A 228 -1.83 -2.50 -6.94
C LEU A 228 -1.34 -3.35 -8.13
N ASP A 229 -0.96 -4.61 -7.87
CA ASP A 229 -0.51 -5.58 -8.87
C ASP A 229 0.69 -5.10 -9.71
N LEU A 230 1.60 -4.33 -9.09
CA LEU A 230 2.74 -3.71 -9.78
C LEU A 230 3.87 -4.70 -10.09
N ILE A 231 3.93 -5.81 -9.36
CA ILE A 231 5.03 -6.78 -9.41
C ILE A 231 4.93 -7.64 -10.69
N PRO A 232 6.00 -7.74 -11.50
CA PRO A 232 6.04 -8.64 -12.66
C PRO A 232 5.60 -10.06 -12.31
N GLY A 233 4.75 -10.65 -13.16
CA GLY A 233 4.16 -11.96 -12.91
C GLY A 233 3.06 -12.02 -11.83
N GLY A 234 2.53 -10.88 -11.37
CA GLY A 234 1.32 -10.82 -10.53
C GLY A 234 1.51 -11.41 -9.13
N LYS A 235 2.66 -11.15 -8.51
CA LYS A 235 3.05 -11.71 -7.20
C LYS A 235 2.50 -10.87 -6.04
N SER A 236 2.38 -11.47 -4.85
CA SER A 236 2.12 -10.76 -3.59
C SER A 236 3.36 -10.73 -2.70
N VAL A 237 3.35 -9.98 -1.58
CA VAL A 237 4.55 -9.81 -0.72
C VAL A 237 4.26 -10.12 0.74
N PHE A 238 5.13 -10.93 1.36
CA PHE A 238 5.18 -11.17 2.80
C PHE A 238 6.45 -10.54 3.41
N PRO A 239 6.35 -9.36 4.06
CA PRO A 239 7.49 -8.71 4.73
C PRO A 239 7.68 -9.18 6.19
N HIS A 240 8.86 -8.88 6.74
CA HIS A 240 9.30 -9.24 8.10
C HIS A 240 9.36 -10.75 8.34
N PHE A 241 9.83 -11.49 7.34
CA PHE A 241 10.08 -12.92 7.46
C PHE A 241 11.20 -13.23 8.45
N ASN A 242 10.98 -14.27 9.24
CA ASN A 242 11.97 -14.95 10.06
C ASN A 242 11.53 -16.40 10.26
N ALA A 243 12.37 -17.23 10.90
CA ALA A 243 12.12 -18.66 11.06
C ALA A 243 10.76 -19.01 11.71
N ASN A 244 10.23 -18.16 12.59
CA ASN A 244 8.95 -18.40 13.27
C ASN A 244 7.75 -18.31 12.30
N TRP A 245 7.89 -17.61 11.19
CA TRP A 245 6.85 -17.45 10.17
C TRP A 245 6.92 -18.51 9.06
N LYS A 246 7.91 -19.41 9.06
CA LYS A 246 8.10 -20.40 7.99
C LYS A 246 6.86 -21.25 7.72
N SER A 247 6.34 -21.93 8.74
CA SER A 247 5.17 -22.81 8.59
C SER A 247 3.92 -22.05 8.14
N LEU A 248 3.70 -20.85 8.69
CA LEU A 248 2.59 -19.97 8.32
C LEU A 248 2.64 -19.60 6.82
N VAL A 249 3.81 -19.20 6.32
CA VAL A 249 4.01 -18.83 4.91
C VAL A 249 3.89 -20.05 4.00
N GLU A 250 4.42 -21.21 4.39
CA GLU A 250 4.32 -22.46 3.63
C GLU A 250 2.89 -23.00 3.55
N GLU A 251 2.06 -22.77 4.57
CA GLU A 251 0.63 -23.06 4.58
C GLU A 251 -0.13 -22.04 3.74
N LYS A 252 -0.09 -20.75 4.12
CA LYS A 252 -0.93 -19.70 3.55
C LYS A 252 -0.69 -19.41 2.08
N ARG A 253 0.53 -19.59 1.56
CA ARG A 253 0.80 -19.44 0.12
C ARG A 253 0.03 -20.43 -0.75
N LYS A 254 -0.44 -21.57 -0.21
CA LYS A 254 -1.26 -22.56 -0.92
C LYS A 254 -2.71 -22.10 -1.13
N GLU A 255 -3.14 -21.07 -0.41
CA GLU A 255 -4.47 -20.44 -0.55
C GLU A 255 -4.50 -19.42 -1.71
N LEU A 256 -3.35 -19.12 -2.32
CA LEU A 256 -3.21 -18.17 -3.43
C LEU A 256 -2.98 -18.88 -4.76
N ASP A 257 -3.48 -18.28 -5.84
CA ASP A 257 -3.28 -18.70 -7.24
C ASP A 257 -2.00 -18.12 -7.86
N HIS A 258 -1.09 -17.56 -7.04
CA HIS A 258 0.10 -16.83 -7.49
C HIS A 258 1.22 -16.84 -6.45
N ASP A 259 2.43 -16.52 -6.89
CA ASP A 259 3.63 -16.48 -6.04
C ASP A 259 3.57 -15.40 -4.96
N VAL A 260 4.32 -15.64 -3.88
CA VAL A 260 4.58 -14.67 -2.81
C VAL A 260 6.08 -14.42 -2.69
N VAL A 261 6.49 -13.17 -2.87
CA VAL A 261 7.83 -12.66 -2.56
C VAL A 261 7.95 -12.58 -1.03
N VAL A 262 8.88 -13.33 -0.46
CA VAL A 262 9.12 -13.37 0.99
C VAL A 262 10.36 -12.52 1.30
N LEU A 263 10.20 -11.51 2.16
CA LEU A 263 11.26 -10.57 2.53
C LEU A 263 11.54 -10.65 4.03
N ASP A 264 12.81 -10.85 4.41
CA ASP A 264 13.29 -10.62 5.77
C ASP A 264 13.67 -9.13 5.98
N GLU A 265 14.26 -8.79 7.13
CA GLU A 265 14.65 -7.40 7.45
C GLU A 265 15.85 -6.87 6.65
N CYS A 266 16.64 -7.74 6.02
CA CYS A 266 17.91 -7.42 5.36
C CYS A 266 17.84 -7.53 3.83
N THR A 267 16.82 -8.21 3.32
CA THR A 267 16.62 -8.52 1.90
C THR A 267 15.65 -7.53 1.26
N ALA A 268 15.93 -7.17 0.00
CA ALA A 268 15.02 -6.38 -0.82
C ALA A 268 14.70 -7.09 -2.14
N TYR A 269 13.48 -6.91 -2.62
CA TYR A 269 13.10 -7.28 -3.98
C TYR A 269 13.25 -6.09 -4.91
N THR A 270 13.88 -6.30 -6.05
CA THR A 270 14.14 -5.30 -7.08
C THR A 270 13.71 -5.82 -8.45
N ALA A 271 12.99 -4.98 -9.21
CA ALA A 271 12.65 -5.26 -10.59
C ALA A 271 13.06 -4.08 -11.48
N GLU A 272 13.69 -4.37 -12.62
CA GLU A 272 13.99 -3.41 -13.68
C GLU A 272 13.59 -3.99 -15.05
N GLY A 273 12.35 -3.75 -15.45
CA GLY A 273 11.76 -4.32 -16.67
C GLY A 273 11.04 -5.64 -16.38
N ASP A 274 11.26 -6.63 -17.24
CA ASP A 274 10.72 -7.99 -17.06
C ASP A 274 11.62 -8.88 -16.18
N ASP A 275 12.87 -8.45 -15.93
CA ASP A 275 13.82 -9.14 -15.05
C ASP A 275 13.57 -8.74 -13.58
N ASP A 276 13.32 -9.75 -12.72
CA ASP A 276 13.22 -9.58 -11.28
C ASP A 276 14.34 -10.28 -10.50
N THR A 277 14.78 -9.64 -9.40
CA THR A 277 15.87 -10.14 -8.56
C THR A 277 15.60 -9.86 -7.09
N SER A 278 15.87 -10.84 -6.23
CA SER A 278 16.00 -10.63 -4.78
C SER A 278 17.47 -10.42 -4.42
N SER A 279 17.77 -9.30 -3.77
CA SER A 279 19.12 -9.01 -3.26
C SER A 279 19.16 -9.15 -1.75
N SER A 280 19.92 -10.13 -1.27
CA SER A 280 20.26 -10.26 0.14
C SER A 280 21.58 -9.55 0.43
N ALA A 281 21.71 -8.96 1.62
CA ALA A 281 23.02 -8.60 2.13
C ALA A 281 23.82 -9.89 2.37
N ALA A 282 24.98 -10.04 1.71
CA ALA A 282 25.79 -11.24 1.84
C ALA A 282 26.13 -11.52 3.31
N SER A 283 25.66 -12.67 3.82
CA SER A 283 25.99 -13.10 5.17
C SER A 283 27.48 -13.40 5.24
N SER A 284 28.22 -12.66 6.08
CA SER A 284 29.58 -13.04 6.46
C SER A 284 29.54 -14.40 7.13
N THR A 285 30.16 -15.40 6.50
CA THR A 285 30.34 -16.75 7.05
C THR A 285 31.05 -16.65 8.42
N PRO A 286 30.66 -17.44 9.44
CA PRO A 286 31.39 -17.47 10.69
C PRO A 286 32.81 -17.99 10.44
N MET A 287 33.83 -17.24 10.84
CA MET A 287 35.19 -17.78 10.88
C MET A 287 35.28 -18.92 11.91
N PRO A 288 36.05 -19.99 11.64
CA PRO A 288 36.29 -21.03 12.62
C PRO A 288 37.12 -20.48 13.80
N PRO A 289 36.93 -21.00 15.02
CA PRO A 289 37.69 -20.55 16.18
C PRO A 289 39.16 -20.97 16.06
N THR A 290 40.05 -19.99 15.93
CA THR A 290 41.50 -20.21 15.91
C THR A 290 41.97 -20.77 17.25
N SER A 291 42.36 -22.04 17.29
CA SER A 291 42.96 -22.64 18.48
C SER A 291 44.38 -22.08 18.72
N GLN A 292 44.54 -21.23 19.73
CA GLN A 292 45.85 -21.02 20.35
C GLN A 292 45.79 -21.35 21.84
N ALA A 293 46.39 -22.48 22.19
CA ALA A 293 46.61 -22.85 23.58
C ALA A 293 47.72 -21.96 24.18
N ARG A 294 47.41 -21.29 25.30
CA ARG A 294 48.43 -20.89 26.27
C ARG A 294 48.15 -21.58 27.61
N LYS A 295 49.21 -22.18 28.16
CA LYS A 295 49.19 -22.87 29.45
C LYS A 295 49.19 -21.86 30.59
N GLY A 296 48.52 -22.22 31.68
CA GLY A 296 48.78 -21.69 33.02
C GLY A 296 47.74 -20.69 33.53
N GLU A 297 46.82 -21.17 34.37
CA GLU A 297 46.75 -20.83 35.80
C GLU A 297 45.67 -21.67 36.51
N ARG A 298 45.72 -21.78 37.84
CA ARG A 298 44.81 -22.63 38.65
C ARG A 298 43.54 -21.85 39.06
N PRO A 299 42.39 -22.52 39.25
CA PRO A 299 41.14 -21.86 39.61
C PRO A 299 41.02 -21.59 41.12
N PRO A 300 40.35 -20.50 41.53
CA PRO A 300 39.73 -20.38 42.85
C PRO A 300 38.32 -21.02 42.89
N LEU A 301 37.80 -21.21 44.10
CA LEU A 301 36.67 -22.08 44.44
C LEU A 301 35.29 -21.50 44.13
N SER A 302 34.33 -22.40 43.87
CA SER A 302 32.90 -22.11 43.70
C SER A 302 32.22 -21.63 44.99
N PRO A 303 31.12 -20.87 44.86
CA PRO A 303 30.02 -20.97 45.82
C PRO A 303 28.64 -21.23 45.18
N GLY A 304 27.88 -22.15 45.79
CA GLY A 304 26.42 -22.05 45.99
C GLY A 304 25.48 -22.12 44.77
N ARG A 305 24.74 -23.23 44.65
CA ARG A 305 23.45 -23.26 43.92
C ARG A 305 22.35 -22.50 44.68
N PRO A 306 21.47 -21.77 43.99
CA PRO A 306 20.07 -21.59 44.38
C PRO A 306 19.17 -22.69 43.76
N GLY A 307 18.08 -23.04 44.44
CA GLY A 307 17.10 -24.04 44.01
C GLY A 307 16.09 -23.54 42.96
N PRO A 308 15.15 -24.41 42.52
CA PRO A 308 14.23 -24.11 41.43
C PRO A 308 13.07 -23.20 41.86
N TYR A 309 12.78 -22.17 41.06
CA TYR A 309 11.57 -21.36 41.18
C TYR A 309 10.42 -21.96 40.36
N PRO A 310 9.16 -21.89 40.83
CA PRO A 310 8.02 -22.53 40.16
C PRO A 310 7.51 -21.72 38.96
N VAL A 311 7.25 -22.44 37.86
CA VAL A 311 6.63 -21.88 36.64
C VAL A 311 5.14 -21.62 36.88
N ARG A 312 4.72 -20.34 36.91
CA ARG A 312 3.30 -19.98 36.81
C ARG A 312 2.83 -20.09 35.36
N ARG A 313 1.89 -21.02 35.10
CA ARG A 313 1.14 -21.06 33.84
C ARG A 313 0.17 -19.87 33.78
N VAL A 314 0.16 -19.15 32.68
CA VAL A 314 -0.90 -18.19 32.33
C VAL A 314 -1.90 -18.94 31.42
N PRO A 315 -3.21 -18.94 31.71
CA PRO A 315 -4.20 -19.56 30.82
C PRO A 315 -4.43 -18.70 29.57
N THR A 316 -4.45 -19.34 28.40
CA THR A 316 -5.00 -18.74 27.18
C THR A 316 -6.53 -18.83 27.19
N PRO A 317 -7.26 -17.76 26.80
CA PRO A 317 -8.70 -17.86 26.62
C PRO A 317 -9.02 -18.52 25.27
N PHE A 318 -9.59 -19.71 25.32
CA PHE A 318 -10.40 -20.24 24.21
C PHE A 318 -11.72 -19.46 24.17
N PHE A 319 -12.11 -18.96 23.00
CA PHE A 319 -13.46 -18.46 22.73
C PHE A 319 -14.19 -19.46 21.84
N ASP A 320 -15.24 -20.07 22.38
CA ASP A 320 -16.18 -20.91 21.66
C ASP A 320 -17.45 -20.09 21.32
N TRP A 321 -18.03 -20.31 20.14
CA TRP A 321 -19.12 -19.51 19.58
C TRP A 321 -20.37 -20.37 19.38
N THR A 322 -21.16 -20.53 20.42
CA THR A 322 -22.59 -20.92 20.33
C THR A 322 -23.43 -20.17 21.39
N ALA A 323 -24.65 -19.77 21.01
CA ALA A 323 -25.55 -18.85 21.75
C ALA A 323 -26.61 -19.62 22.60
N PRO A 324 -27.65 -19.00 23.24
CA PRO A 324 -28.04 -17.58 23.39
C PRO A 324 -28.50 -17.12 24.82
N ARG A 325 -29.04 -15.89 24.88
CA ARG A 325 -29.55 -15.09 26.04
C ARG A 325 -30.44 -15.78 27.11
N THR A 326 -30.33 -15.31 28.37
CA THR A 326 -31.48 -14.97 29.28
C THR A 326 -31.10 -13.86 30.29
N SER A 327 -32.06 -13.37 31.11
CA SER A 327 -32.08 -12.03 31.74
C SER A 327 -32.18 -12.00 33.29
N ARG A 328 -32.10 -10.76 33.85
CA ARG A 328 -32.31 -10.31 35.26
C ARG A 328 -31.09 -10.46 36.20
N GLY A 329 -30.83 -9.58 37.18
CA GLY A 329 -31.43 -8.27 37.47
C GLY A 329 -31.49 -7.87 38.96
N SER A 330 -30.50 -7.10 39.45
CA SER A 330 -30.50 -6.27 40.67
C SER A 330 -29.15 -5.54 40.78
N GLY A 331 -28.98 -4.30 41.25
CA GLY A 331 -29.94 -3.31 41.72
C GLY A 331 -29.60 -2.77 43.12
N PHE A 332 -28.75 -1.74 43.22
CA PHE A 332 -28.64 -0.87 44.42
C PHE A 332 -28.09 0.53 44.09
N SER A 333 -28.74 1.54 44.67
CA SER A 333 -28.32 2.95 44.85
C SER A 333 -28.27 3.15 46.38
N VAL A 334 -27.55 4.09 47.03
CA VAL A 334 -27.67 5.57 46.98
C VAL A 334 -26.37 6.24 47.49
N SER A 335 -26.16 7.49 47.08
CA SER A 335 -25.04 8.44 47.34
C SER A 335 -25.00 9.04 48.79
N PRO A 336 -24.38 10.21 49.06
CA PRO A 336 -22.98 10.65 48.90
C PRO A 336 -22.36 11.18 50.24
N ILE A 337 -21.06 11.51 50.29
CA ILE A 337 -20.43 12.22 51.43
C ILE A 337 -19.73 13.52 50.99
N ARG A 338 -19.84 14.57 51.83
CA ARG A 338 -19.39 15.95 51.63
C ARG A 338 -17.93 16.20 52.02
N SER A 339 -17.33 17.25 51.45
CA SER A 339 -16.14 17.96 51.94
C SER A 339 -16.45 18.93 53.10
N PRO A 340 -15.42 19.38 53.86
CA PRO A 340 -15.46 20.62 54.66
C PRO A 340 -14.56 21.76 54.11
N ILE A 341 -14.69 22.95 54.73
CA ILE A 341 -14.27 24.32 54.31
C ILE A 341 -13.55 24.96 55.54
N ALA A 342 -12.63 25.94 55.51
CA ALA A 342 -12.24 27.03 54.59
C ALA A 342 -10.70 27.06 54.34
N ASP A 343 -9.94 28.14 54.02
CA ASP A 343 -10.10 29.62 53.88
C ASP A 343 -8.85 30.19 53.10
N SER A 344 -8.60 31.48 52.77
CA SER A 344 -9.29 32.78 52.96
C SER A 344 -8.85 33.88 51.94
N LEU A 345 -9.67 34.95 51.89
CA LEU A 345 -9.39 36.39 51.62
C LEU A 345 -8.57 36.91 50.40
N HIS A 346 -9.36 37.51 49.50
CA HIS A 346 -9.11 38.61 48.54
C HIS A 346 -8.79 39.98 49.25
N PRO A 347 -8.37 41.09 48.56
CA PRO A 347 -9.00 41.60 47.33
C PRO A 347 -8.16 42.32 46.26
N VAL A 348 -8.86 42.59 45.15
CA VAL A 348 -8.48 43.40 43.98
C VAL A 348 -8.86 44.86 44.20
N THR A 349 -8.06 45.80 43.67
CA THR A 349 -8.51 47.16 43.38
C THR A 349 -8.17 47.56 41.94
N TRP A 350 -9.15 48.16 41.25
CA TRP A 350 -8.97 48.88 39.99
C TRP A 350 -9.03 50.39 40.29
N GLY A 351 -8.20 51.19 39.62
CA GLY A 351 -8.21 52.66 39.73
C GLY A 351 -7.52 53.31 38.54
N ARG A 352 -8.16 54.32 37.93
CA ARG A 352 -7.71 55.02 36.71
C ARG A 352 -6.62 56.06 37.01
N VAL A 353 -5.81 56.36 35.99
CA VAL A 353 -5.64 57.73 35.46
C VAL A 353 -5.89 57.67 33.96
#